data_AF-A0A9K3DG90-F1
#
_entry.id   AF-A0A9K3DG90-F1
#
_cell.length_a   1.000
_cell.length_b   1.000
_cell.length_c   1.000
_cell.angle_alpha   90.00
_cell.angle_beta   90.00
_cell.angle_gamma   90.00
#
_symmetry.space_group_name_H-M   'P 1'
#
loop_
_entity.id
_entity.type
_entity.pdbx_description
1 polymer ?
#
loop_
_entity_poly.entity_id
_entity_poly.type
_entity_poly.pdbx_seq_one_letter_code
_entity_poly.pdbx_strand_id
1 'polypeptide(L)'
;MKDSCGPLKALAVASVVNGVGDVVLCLFFNYGIAGAAWATMASQIVAGFMMIESLKDKGYIGYAIAVPSANELLQIFKLAAPVFMMMMSKVSNILYIKT
;
A
#
# COMPACT_ATOMS: atom_id res chain seq x y z
N MET A 1 -14.47 -5.00 -16.88
CA MET A 1 -14.83 -3.81 -16.07
C MET A 1 -13.66 -3.51 -15.14
N LYS A 2 -13.24 -2.25 -14.98
CA LYS A 2 -12.19 -1.87 -14.02
C LYS A 2 -12.78 -2.02 -12.61
N ASP A 3 -12.23 -2.91 -11.80
CA ASP A 3 -12.63 -2.98 -10.40
C ASP A 3 -11.86 -1.94 -9.60
N SER A 4 -12.54 -0.84 -9.30
CA SER A 4 -12.05 0.17 -8.38
C SER A 4 -12.61 -0.01 -6.97
N CYS A 5 -13.67 -0.81 -6.78
CA CYS A 5 -14.36 -0.94 -5.50
C CYS A 5 -13.60 -1.82 -4.53
N GLY A 6 -13.03 -2.96 -4.98
CA GLY A 6 -12.20 -3.82 -4.15
C GLY A 6 -11.00 -3.07 -3.54
N PRO A 7 -10.14 -2.45 -4.37
CA PRO A 7 -9.00 -1.65 -3.89
C PRO A 7 -9.41 -0.48 -3.00
N LEU A 8 -10.49 0.24 -3.35
CA LEU A 8 -10.97 1.38 -2.55
C LEU A 8 -11.46 0.94 -1.16
N LYS A 9 -12.19 -0.19 -1.09
CA LYS A 9 -12.65 -0.75 0.18
C LYS A 9 -11.47 -1.18 1.06
N ALA A 10 -10.48 -1.86 0.48
CA ALA A 10 -9.27 -2.26 1.20
C ALA A 10 -8.51 -1.05 1.74
N LEU A 11 -8.36 0.01 0.93
CA LEU A 11 -7.72 1.25 1.35
C LEU A 11 -8.47 1.93 2.49
N ALA A 12 -9.80 2.06 2.39
CA ALA A 12 -10.62 2.69 3.42
C ALA A 12 -10.51 1.97 4.77
N VAL A 13 -10.60 0.63 4.77
CA VAL A 13 -10.44 -0.17 5.99
C VAL A 13 -9.04 -0.03 6.56
N ALA A 14 -8.00 -0.09 5.72
CA ALA A 14 -6.62 0.08 6.16
C ALA A 14 -6.39 1.46 6.81
N SER A 15 -6.95 2.54 6.24
CA SER A 15 -6.84 3.88 6.83
C SER A 15 -7.51 3.96 8.21
N VAL A 16 -8.67 3.33 8.39
CA VAL A 16 -9.33 3.29 9.70
C VAL A 16 -8.50 2.48 10.72
N VAL A 17 -8.01 1.31 10.32
CA VAL A 17 -7.15 0.47 11.19
C VAL A 17 -5.88 1.23 11.59
N ASN A 18 -5.24 1.93 10.65
CA ASN A 18 -4.04 2.71 10.93
C ASN A 18 -4.34 3.85 11.91
N GLY A 19 -5.37 4.67 11.64
CA GLY A 19 -5.72 5.80 12.51
C GLY A 19 -6.13 5.39 13.93
N VAL A 20 -6.90 4.30 14.08
CA VAL A 20 -7.24 3.75 15.40
C VAL A 20 -5.99 3.18 16.07
N GLY A 21 -5.15 2.47 15.32
CA GLY A 21 -3.89 1.92 15.81
C GLY A 21 -2.94 2.99 16.33
N ASP A 22 -2.81 4.11 15.62
CA ASP A 22 -2.01 5.26 16.04
C ASP A 22 -2.49 5.80 17.39
N VAL A 23 -3.80 6.01 17.55
CA VAL A 23 -4.37 6.48 18.81
C VAL A 23 -4.08 5.49 19.94
N VAL A 24 -4.34 4.19 19.74
CA VAL A 24 -4.20 3.16 20.77
C VAL A 24 -2.73 2.94 21.14
N LEU A 25 -1.86 2.69 20.17
CA LEU A 25 -0.46 2.35 20.41
C LEU A 25 0.36 3.57 20.84
N CYS A 26 0.12 4.74 20.25
CA CYS A 26 0.90 5.92 20.59
C CYS A 26 0.43 6.54 21.91
N LEU A 27 -0.88 6.70 22.12
CA LEU A 27 -1.41 7.47 23.26
C LEU A 27 -1.73 6.60 24.46
N PHE A 28 -2.37 5.44 24.28
CA PHE A 28 -2.76 4.60 25.42
C PHE A 28 -1.60 3.72 25.91
N PHE A 29 -0.82 3.13 25.00
CA PHE A 29 0.33 2.30 25.35
C PHE A 29 1.66 3.06 25.44
N ASN A 30 1.68 4.35 25.10
CA ASN A 30 2.87 5.22 25.16
C ASN A 30 4.06 4.70 24.32
N TYR A 31 3.80 3.97 23.22
CA TYR A 31 4.87 3.48 22.34
C TYR A 31 5.40 4.57 21.38
N GLY A 32 4.73 5.72 21.29
CA GLY A 32 5.13 6.84 20.44
C GLY A 32 5.36 6.43 18.99
N ILE A 33 6.51 6.81 18.41
CA ILE A 33 6.84 6.55 17.00
C ILE A 33 6.87 5.05 16.65
N ALA A 34 7.32 4.21 17.59
CA ALA A 34 7.30 2.76 17.38
C ALA A 34 5.86 2.24 17.26
N GLY A 35 4.93 2.80 18.05
CA GLY A 35 3.50 2.50 17.96
C GLY A 35 2.93 2.82 16.57
N ALA A 36 3.25 4.00 16.03
CA ALA A 36 2.80 4.41 14.70
C ALA A 36 3.32 3.49 13.58
N ALA A 37 4.57 3.02 13.71
CA ALA A 37 5.14 2.05 12.75
C ALA A 37 4.39 0.71 12.79
N TRP A 38 4.06 0.20 13.98
CA TRP A 38 3.28 -1.04 14.14
C TRP A 38 1.83 -0.89 13.63
N ALA A 39 1.17 0.24 13.91
CA ALA A 39 -0.16 0.55 13.39
C ALA A 39 -0.18 0.55 11.86
N THR A 40 0.80 1.21 11.24
CA THR A 40 0.95 1.23 9.79
C THR A 40 1.21 -0.17 9.24
N MET A 41 2.14 -0.94 9.81
CA MET A 41 2.43 -2.29 9.33
C MET A 41 1.21 -3.20 9.40
N ALA A 42 0.49 -3.21 10.54
CA ALA A 42 -0.72 -4.00 10.72
C ALA A 42 -1.81 -3.62 9.71
N SER A 43 -2.00 -2.31 9.45
CA SER A 43 -2.97 -1.84 8.47
C SER A 43 -2.69 -2.36 7.05
N GLN A 44 -1.41 -2.44 6.65
CA GLN A 44 -1.02 -2.95 5.34
C GLN A 44 -1.23 -4.46 5.21
N ILE A 45 -1.04 -5.21 6.31
CA ILE A 45 -1.35 -6.65 6.33
C ILE A 45 -2.84 -6.86 6.08
N VAL A 46 -3.71 -6.10 6.76
CA VAL A 46 -5.17 -6.16 6.55
C VAL A 46 -5.53 -5.81 5.11
N ALA A 47 -4.96 -4.72 4.57
CA ALA A 47 -5.17 -4.31 3.18
C ALA A 47 -4.78 -5.42 2.19
N GLY A 48 -3.63 -6.07 2.41
CA GLY A 48 -3.13 -7.16 1.59
C GLY A 48 -4.10 -8.34 1.53
N PHE A 49 -4.60 -8.80 2.67
CA PHE A 49 -5.60 -9.88 2.70
C PHE A 49 -6.90 -9.51 1.97
N MET A 50 -7.41 -8.30 2.20
CA MET A 50 -8.62 -7.83 1.51
C MET A 50 -8.45 -7.73 -0.01
N MET A 51 -7.25 -7.34 -0.47
CA MET A 51 -6.94 -7.32 -1.91
C MET A 51 -6.85 -8.73 -2.49
N ILE A 52 -6.24 -9.68 -1.77
CA ILE A 52 -6.19 -11.10 -2.20
C ILE A 52 -7.59 -11.68 -2.32
N GLU A 53 -8.48 -11.42 -1.36
CA GLU A 53 -9.88 -11.84 -1.43
C GLU A 53 -10.61 -11.19 -2.60
N SER A 54 -10.42 -9.88 -2.81
CA SER A 54 -11.02 -9.16 -3.95
C SER A 54 -10.53 -9.69 -5.32
N LEU A 55 -9.33 -10.27 -5.38
CA LEU A 55 -8.81 -10.95 -6.56
C LEU A 55 -9.40 -12.36 -6.72
N LYS A 56 -9.52 -13.10 -5.61
CA LYS A 56 -10.15 -14.43 -5.59
C LYS A 56 -11.60 -14.38 -6.12
N ASP A 57 -12.36 -13.37 -5.71
CA ASP A 57 -13.76 -13.19 -6.13
C ASP A 57 -13.90 -12.92 -7.64
N LYS A 58 -12.81 -12.58 -8.32
CA LYS A 58 -12.76 -12.38 -9.79
C LYS A 58 -12.17 -13.58 -10.54
N GLY A 59 -11.94 -14.70 -9.86
CA GLY A 59 -11.39 -15.91 -10.46
C GLY A 59 -9.86 -15.93 -10.60
N TYR A 60 -9.14 -14.99 -9.97
CA TYR A 60 -7.68 -15.08 -9.89
C TYR A 60 -7.26 -16.02 -8.76
N ILE A 61 -6.13 -16.69 -8.95
CA ILE A 61 -5.51 -17.50 -7.89
C ILE A 61 -4.77 -16.55 -6.94
N GLY A 62 -5.46 -16.09 -5.90
CA GLY A 62 -4.98 -15.01 -5.01
C GLY A 62 -3.64 -15.25 -4.29
N TYR A 63 -3.19 -16.51 -4.20
CA TYR A 63 -1.90 -16.89 -3.59
C TYR A 63 -0.92 -17.50 -4.60
N ALA A 64 -1.17 -17.39 -5.91
CA ALA A 64 -0.23 -17.88 -6.91
C ALA A 64 1.04 -17.02 -6.90
N ILE A 65 2.15 -17.63 -6.49
CA ILE A 65 3.48 -17.04 -6.60
C ILE A 65 4.04 -17.46 -7.96
N ALA A 66 4.25 -16.49 -8.85
CA ALA A 66 4.89 -16.69 -10.14
C ALA A 66 6.08 -15.75 -10.28
N VAL A 67 7.21 -16.28 -10.74
CA VAL A 67 8.40 -15.47 -11.02
C VAL A 67 8.30 -14.98 -12.48
N PRO A 68 8.32 -13.66 -12.72
CA PRO A 68 8.21 -13.12 -14.07
C PRO A 68 9.47 -13.41 -14.90
N SER A 69 9.29 -13.60 -16.21
CA SER A 69 10.37 -13.68 -17.19
C SER A 69 11.07 -12.32 -17.38
N ALA A 70 12.28 -12.33 -17.97
CA ALA A 70 13.05 -11.10 -18.22
C ALA A 70 12.28 -10.08 -19.08
N ASN A 71 11.46 -10.54 -20.04
CA ASN A 71 10.67 -9.66 -20.89
C ASN A 71 9.47 -9.05 -20.14
N GLU A 72 8.84 -9.81 -19.24
CA GLU A 72 7.78 -9.29 -18.36
C GLU A 72 8.33 -8.30 -17.35
N LEU A 73 9.50 -8.58 -16.77
CA LEU A 73 10.22 -7.63 -15.91
C LEU A 73 10.51 -6.32 -16.63
N LEU A 74 10.97 -6.39 -17.88
CA LEU A 74 11.24 -5.19 -18.70
C LEU A 74 9.95 -4.40 -18.95
N GLN A 75 8.81 -5.07 -19.18
CA GLN A 75 7.51 -4.42 -19.33
C GLN A 75 7.04 -3.75 -18.03
N ILE A 76 7.16 -4.44 -16.88
CA ILE A 76 6.85 -3.87 -15.56
C ILE A 76 7.73 -2.64 -15.32
N PHE A 77 9.03 -2.73 -15.60
CA PHE A 77 9.96 -1.63 -15.42
C PHE A 77 9.62 -0.42 -16.31
N LYS A 78 9.27 -0.65 -17.58
CA LYS A 78 8.83 0.42 -18.51
C LYS A 78 7.62 1.19 -17.98
N LEU A 79 6.71 0.52 -17.25
CA LEU A 79 5.55 1.16 -16.63
C LEU A 79 5.89 1.83 -15.29
N ALA A 80 6.70 1.17 -14.45
CA ALA A 80 7.02 1.63 -13.11
C ALA A 80 8.02 2.80 -13.09
N ALA A 81 9.02 2.81 -13.97
CA ALA A 81 10.05 3.84 -14.03
C ALA A 81 9.51 5.28 -14.17
N PRO A 82 8.60 5.60 -15.12
CA PRO A 82 8.06 6.95 -15.23
C PRO A 82 7.21 7.34 -14.01
N VAL A 83 6.44 6.40 -13.44
CA VAL A 83 5.63 6.63 -12.24
C VAL A 83 6.54 6.93 -11.04
N PHE A 84 7.62 6.18 -10.88
CA PHE A 84 8.63 6.40 -9.86
C PHE A 84 9.27 7.79 -9.99
N MET A 85 9.73 8.16 -11.18
CA MET A 85 10.31 9.48 -11.45
C MET A 85 9.33 10.62 -11.16
N MET A 86 8.05 10.44 -11.49
CA MET A 86 6.99 11.40 -11.18
C MET A 86 6.83 11.59 -9.67
N MET A 87 6.82 10.49 -8.90
CA MET A 87 6.64 10.54 -7.46
C MET A 87 7.86 11.16 -6.75
N MET A 88 9.08 10.82 -7.18
CA MET A 88 10.32 11.41 -6.66
C MET A 88 10.41 12.91 -6.93
N SER A 89 9.98 13.34 -8.13
CA SER A 89 9.90 14.76 -8.47
C SER A 89 8.97 15.53 -7.53
N LYS A 90 7.83 14.94 -7.12
CA LYS A 90 6.92 15.56 -6.14
C LYS A 90 7.58 15.76 -4.77
N VAL A 91 8.29 14.75 -4.28
CA VAL A 91 9.01 14.83 -3.00
C VAL A 91 10.08 15.91 -3.05
N SER A 92 10.87 15.95 -4.13
CA SER A 92 11.90 16.96 -4.32
C SER A 92 11.34 18.39 -4.37
N ASN A 93 10.21 18.59 -5.04
CA ASN A 93 9.57 19.90 -5.13
C ASN A 93 9.08 20.39 -3.75
N ILE A 94 8.42 19.51 -2.97
CA ILE A 94 7.99 19.83 -1.61
C ILE A 94 9.19 20.23 -0.72
N LEU A 95 10.32 19.52 -0.85
CA LEU A 95 11.53 19.85 -0.10
C LEU A 95 12.11 21.21 -0.51
N TYR A 96 12.11 21.51 -1.82
CA TYR A 96 12.59 22.78 -2.35
C TYR A 96 11.75 23.97 -1.87
N ILE A 97 10.41 23.88 -1.88
CA ILE A 97 9.52 24.96 -1.41
C ILE A 97 9.70 25.24 0.10
N LYS A 98 10.12 24.24 0.88
CA LYS A 98 10.24 24.35 2.34
C LYS A 98 11.60 24.90 2.80
N THR A 99 12.55 25.09 1.89
CA THR A 99 13.91 25.61 2.14
C THR A 99 14.00 27.06 1.70
#